data_AF-A0A8D2LFB3-F1
#
_entry.id   AF-A0A8D2LFB3-F1
#
_cell.length_a   1.000
_cell.length_b   1.000
_cell.length_c   1.000
_cell.angle_alpha   90.00
_cell.angle_beta   90.00
_cell.angle_gamma   90.00
#
_symmetry.space_group_name_H-M   'P 1'
#
loop_
_entity.id
_entity.type
_entity.pdbx_description
1 polymer ?
#
loop_
_entity_poly.entity_id
_entity_poly.type
_entity_poly.pdbx_seq_one_letter_code
_entity_poly.pdbx_strand_id
1 'polypeptide(L)'
;MPFSLVPTRSSVEDEGEGASPASAAPQKRNRHSSSLLTYKVLHRLSAVGSAFSGFLSAERRVSKRVQELAQEPSSYVGGLVQSFVGHILRGAGARHLTSTEMLQEIRQMISNLKGYLCESSELRAVCEHSELEEMDLGSVVENSLYKCILKPLRDSIYAQLLDFRARDGTLGKLHEHKVTMSQQSLAELGVIAGVPDGPALERVQTKLSLMHQAYSPKKKETQMLKVCKMLYEIMNQAAEPFGADDFLPVLIYVLVNCDIVSVQLDVEYMMELMDPSQLQGEGGYYLTTWFGALYHIANFQPAAMVTRQISIEAQHSIHQWHRRRTIYHHHRRNSQVSGERRITVKTIFVPSDMTTASVCAVCAEKYGISDREAYGLFLVSGDSSQLLAGDSCPQRLRRDILPSQGVPVNFVYKPKGGDLPAVIPLPLPTPNCETEAQEFLESVHTEQLAAD
;
A
#
# COMPACT_ATOMS: atom_id res chain seq x y z
N MET A 1 -17.76 -9.40 5.24
CA MET A 1 -18.96 -8.85 4.58
C MET A 1 -18.60 -8.55 3.13
N PRO A 2 -19.34 -9.07 2.13
CA PRO A 2 -19.04 -8.81 0.73
C PRO A 2 -19.50 -7.39 0.37
N PHE A 3 -18.59 -6.56 -0.12
CA PHE A 3 -18.96 -5.29 -0.75
C PHE A 3 -19.09 -5.50 -2.25
N SER A 4 -20.29 -5.26 -2.75
CA SER A 4 -20.62 -5.23 -4.17
C SER A 4 -19.79 -4.18 -4.91
N LEU A 5 -19.07 -4.63 -5.94
CA LEU A 5 -18.38 -3.78 -6.90
C LEU A 5 -19.41 -3.04 -7.77
N VAL A 6 -19.44 -1.71 -7.68
CA VAL A 6 -20.05 -0.85 -8.70
C VAL A 6 -18.92 -0.32 -9.59
N PRO A 7 -19.01 -0.45 -10.92
CA PRO A 7 -17.93 -0.05 -11.81
C PRO A 7 -17.88 1.47 -11.95
N THR A 8 -16.80 2.09 -11.49
CA THR A 8 -16.45 3.46 -11.88
C THR A 8 -15.55 3.42 -13.10
N ARG A 9 -16.00 4.08 -14.17
CA ARG A 9 -15.24 4.30 -15.40
C ARG A 9 -13.97 5.08 -15.08
N SER A 10 -12.81 4.45 -15.22
CA SER A 10 -11.50 5.10 -15.13
C SER A 10 -11.04 5.53 -16.52
N SER A 11 -10.72 6.82 -16.63
CA SER A 11 -10.25 7.51 -17.83
C SER A 11 -8.76 7.25 -18.03
N VAL A 12 -8.39 6.89 -19.26
CA VAL A 12 -7.04 6.49 -19.68
C VAL A 12 -6.27 7.73 -20.13
N GLU A 13 -5.03 7.90 -19.65
CA GLU A 13 -3.99 8.64 -20.36
C GLU A 13 -2.90 7.65 -20.79
N ASP A 14 -2.72 7.54 -22.10
CA ASP A 14 -1.73 6.75 -22.81
C ASP A 14 -0.73 7.74 -23.43
N GLU A 15 0.50 7.76 -22.94
CA GLU A 15 1.61 8.49 -23.59
C GLU A 15 2.59 7.45 -24.12
N GLY A 16 2.50 7.20 -25.42
CA GLY A 16 3.42 6.35 -26.17
C GLY A 16 4.62 7.14 -26.66
N GLU A 17 5.82 6.63 -26.37
CA GLU A 17 7.03 6.99 -27.10
C GLU A 17 7.76 5.71 -27.51
N GLY A 18 7.65 5.39 -28.80
CA GLY A 18 8.53 4.47 -29.51
C GLY A 18 9.09 5.19 -30.72
N ALA A 19 10.41 5.34 -30.80
CA ALA A 19 11.10 5.87 -31.97
C ALA A 19 12.20 4.90 -32.43
N SER A 20 12.13 4.51 -33.70
CA SER A 20 13.26 4.10 -34.53
C SER A 20 12.88 4.14 -36.02
N PRO A 21 13.85 4.26 -36.95
CA PRO A 21 13.80 5.22 -38.05
C PRO A 21 13.43 4.60 -39.41
N ALA A 22 13.03 5.43 -40.37
CA ALA A 22 12.86 5.03 -41.77
C ALA A 22 13.45 6.05 -42.76
N SER A 23 14.01 5.53 -43.85
CA SER A 23 14.80 6.20 -44.88
C SER A 23 14.00 6.87 -46.00
N ALA A 24 14.56 7.99 -46.49
CA ALA A 24 14.49 8.66 -47.80
C ALA A 24 13.48 8.26 -48.92
N ALA A 25 12.59 9.23 -49.23
CA ALA A 25 12.33 9.93 -50.53
C ALA A 25 11.64 9.22 -51.74
N PRO A 26 11.20 9.95 -52.80
CA PRO A 26 10.09 10.94 -52.86
C PRO A 26 9.14 10.76 -54.09
N GLN A 27 7.94 11.40 -54.17
CA GLN A 27 7.40 12.05 -55.40
C GLN A 27 5.98 12.68 -55.31
N LYS A 28 5.90 13.96 -55.75
CA LYS A 28 4.88 14.70 -56.57
C LYS A 28 3.38 14.78 -56.19
N ARG A 29 3.01 15.93 -55.59
CA ARG A 29 2.18 17.06 -56.11
C ARG A 29 0.85 16.78 -56.83
N ASN A 30 -0.29 17.19 -56.22
CA ASN A 30 -1.21 18.20 -56.82
C ASN A 30 -2.25 18.79 -55.82
N ARG A 31 -2.59 20.07 -56.01
CA ARG A 31 -3.51 20.92 -55.23
C ARG A 31 -4.92 20.96 -55.82
N HIS A 32 -5.95 21.10 -54.98
CA HIS A 32 -7.02 22.14 -54.94
C HIS A 32 -8.23 21.63 -54.10
N SER A 33 -8.55 22.28 -52.96
CA SER A 33 -9.70 23.20 -52.73
C SER A 33 -11.05 22.48 -52.81
N SER A 34 -12.00 22.49 -51.86
CA SER A 34 -12.37 23.41 -50.76
C SER A 34 -13.53 22.76 -49.99
N SER A 35 -13.65 22.99 -48.68
CA SER A 35 -14.92 23.42 -48.07
C SER A 35 -14.76 23.67 -46.58
N LEU A 36 -14.89 24.96 -46.23
CA LEU A 36 -15.13 25.49 -44.90
C LEU A 36 -16.18 24.68 -44.11
N LEU A 37 -15.79 24.09 -42.99
CA LEU A 37 -16.71 23.76 -41.92
C LEU A 37 -16.13 24.20 -40.56
N THR A 38 -16.81 25.19 -40.00
CA THR A 38 -17.03 25.45 -38.57
C THR A 38 -15.86 25.84 -37.67
N TYR A 39 -15.38 27.07 -37.86
CA TYR A 39 -14.60 27.88 -36.90
C TYR A 39 -15.37 28.24 -35.58
N LYS A 40 -16.50 27.59 -35.28
CA LYS A 40 -17.35 27.86 -34.10
C LYS A 40 -17.46 26.69 -33.12
N VAL A 41 -16.77 25.58 -33.36
CA VAL A 41 -16.72 24.43 -32.41
C VAL A 41 -15.39 24.37 -31.64
N LEU A 42 -14.33 25.03 -32.13
CA LEU A 42 -13.02 25.06 -31.46
C LEU A 42 -12.95 25.82 -30.13
N HIS A 43 -13.97 26.63 -29.79
CA HIS A 43 -13.95 27.43 -28.56
C HIS A 43 -14.70 26.82 -27.36
N ARG A 44 -15.24 25.59 -27.47
CA ARG A 44 -15.89 24.92 -26.31
C ARG A 44 -15.13 23.74 -25.72
N LEU A 45 -14.01 23.32 -26.33
CA LEU A 45 -13.06 22.38 -25.73
C LEU A 45 -11.88 23.09 -25.01
N SER A 46 -11.73 24.39 -25.22
CA SER A 46 -10.61 25.17 -24.67
C SER A 46 -10.77 25.55 -23.19
N ALA A 47 -11.98 25.54 -22.64
CA ALA A 47 -12.21 25.93 -21.24
C ALA A 47 -11.84 24.81 -20.25
N VAL A 48 -12.00 23.54 -20.65
CA VAL A 48 -11.55 22.40 -19.86
C VAL A 48 -10.07 22.11 -20.13
N GLY A 49 -9.60 22.19 -21.38
CA GLY A 49 -8.18 22.00 -21.69
C GLY A 49 -7.22 23.01 -21.05
N SER A 50 -7.68 24.23 -20.74
CA SER A 50 -6.86 25.28 -20.10
C SER A 50 -6.49 24.97 -18.64
N ALA A 51 -7.46 24.49 -17.84
CA ALA A 51 -7.23 24.18 -16.43
C ALA A 51 -6.40 22.89 -16.27
N PHE A 52 -6.71 21.85 -17.05
CA PHE A 52 -5.98 20.59 -17.04
C PHE A 52 -4.54 20.72 -17.62
N SER A 53 -4.34 21.56 -18.64
CA SER A 53 -2.99 21.88 -19.15
C SER A 53 -2.16 22.66 -18.11
N GLY A 54 -2.79 23.56 -17.35
CA GLY A 54 -2.14 24.28 -16.25
C GLY A 54 -1.70 23.36 -15.11
N PHE A 55 -2.54 22.39 -14.75
CA PHE A 55 -2.26 21.37 -13.73
C PHE A 55 -1.13 20.42 -14.14
N LEU A 56 -1.24 19.79 -15.32
CA LEU A 56 -0.19 18.93 -15.86
C LEU A 56 1.12 19.70 -16.05
N SER A 57 1.06 20.99 -16.38
CA SER A 57 2.22 21.87 -16.40
C SER A 57 2.85 22.02 -15.00
N ALA A 58 2.06 22.15 -13.93
CA ALA A 58 2.57 22.28 -12.57
C ALA A 58 3.29 21.01 -12.11
N GLU A 59 2.68 19.84 -12.28
CA GLU A 59 3.30 18.56 -11.94
C GLU A 59 4.60 18.33 -12.72
N ARG A 60 4.61 18.67 -14.03
CA ARG A 60 5.80 18.59 -14.87
C ARG A 60 6.90 19.55 -14.39
N ARG A 61 6.57 20.78 -13.98
CA ARG A 61 7.55 21.75 -13.44
C ARG A 61 8.15 21.25 -12.13
N VAL A 62 7.34 20.79 -11.18
CA VAL A 62 7.79 20.21 -9.91
C VAL A 62 8.68 19.00 -10.18
N SER A 63 8.23 18.09 -11.05
CA SER A 63 9.01 16.90 -11.40
C SER A 63 10.34 17.25 -12.04
N LYS A 64 10.37 18.25 -12.92
CA LYS A 64 11.60 18.74 -13.54
C LYS A 64 12.54 19.35 -12.50
N ARG A 65 12.03 20.17 -11.58
CA ARG A 65 12.86 20.77 -10.52
C ARG A 65 13.49 19.73 -9.61
N VAL A 66 12.72 18.72 -9.18
CA VAL A 66 13.26 17.60 -8.38
C VAL A 66 14.38 16.87 -9.12
N GLN A 67 14.22 16.65 -10.44
CA GLN A 67 15.25 16.01 -11.26
C GLN A 67 16.50 16.88 -11.39
N GLU A 68 16.35 18.19 -11.60
CA GLU A 68 17.48 19.13 -11.66
C GLU A 68 18.27 19.12 -10.34
N LEU A 69 17.57 19.21 -9.19
CA LEU A 69 18.20 19.13 -7.87
C LEU A 69 18.93 17.81 -7.65
N ALA A 70 18.35 16.68 -8.05
CA ALA A 70 18.98 15.37 -7.93
C ALA A 70 20.19 15.18 -8.87
N GLN A 71 20.23 15.88 -9.99
CA GLN A 71 21.33 15.81 -10.97
C GLN A 71 22.49 16.75 -10.64
N GLU A 72 22.25 17.81 -9.88
CA GLU A 72 23.27 18.78 -9.49
C GLU A 72 24.14 18.26 -8.32
N PRO A 73 25.41 17.85 -8.54
CA PRO A 73 26.22 17.21 -7.50
C PRO A 73 26.58 18.15 -6.33
N SER A 74 26.60 19.47 -6.58
CA SER A 74 26.83 20.51 -5.58
C SER A 74 25.63 20.75 -4.67
N SER A 75 24.43 20.31 -5.07
CA SER A 75 23.23 20.45 -4.23
C SER A 75 23.21 19.37 -3.15
N TYR A 76 22.57 19.67 -2.01
CA TYR A 76 22.42 18.70 -0.93
C TYR A 76 21.69 17.42 -1.40
N VAL A 77 20.61 17.58 -2.16
CA VAL A 77 19.80 16.47 -2.69
C VAL A 77 20.59 15.68 -3.73
N GLY A 78 21.27 16.35 -4.65
CA GLY A 78 22.02 15.69 -5.72
C GLY A 78 23.24 14.95 -5.20
N GLY A 79 23.99 15.53 -4.26
CA GLY A 79 25.08 14.85 -3.57
C GLY A 79 24.61 13.57 -2.86
N LEU A 80 23.49 13.63 -2.13
CA LEU A 80 22.90 12.46 -1.47
C LEU A 80 22.44 11.39 -2.46
N VAL A 81 21.67 11.76 -3.49
CA VAL A 81 21.17 10.82 -4.50
C VAL A 81 22.32 10.13 -5.22
N GLN A 82 23.32 10.88 -5.70
CA GLN A 82 24.43 10.32 -6.46
C GLN A 82 25.33 9.44 -5.60
N SER A 83 25.63 9.87 -4.37
CA SER A 83 26.39 9.06 -3.42
C SER A 83 25.66 7.76 -3.11
N PHE A 84 24.35 7.81 -2.86
CA PHE A 84 23.53 6.64 -2.57
C PHE A 84 23.40 5.69 -3.76
N VAL A 85 23.08 6.20 -4.94
CA VAL A 85 23.00 5.39 -6.17
C VAL A 85 24.36 4.74 -6.45
N GLY A 86 25.45 5.51 -6.36
CA GLY A 86 26.81 4.98 -6.50
C GLY A 86 27.17 3.94 -5.42
N HIS A 87 26.66 4.08 -4.19
CA HIS A 87 26.84 3.11 -3.12
C HIS A 87 26.14 1.77 -3.45
N ILE A 88 24.87 1.80 -3.84
CA ILE A 88 24.11 0.59 -4.19
C ILE A 88 24.72 -0.11 -5.42
N LEU A 89 25.09 0.64 -6.46
CA LEU A 89 25.68 0.09 -7.70
C LEU A 89 27.03 -0.60 -7.48
N ARG A 90 27.82 -0.18 -6.49
CA ARG A 90 29.12 -0.81 -6.17
C ARG A 90 28.98 -2.16 -5.45
N GLY A 91 27.76 -2.66 -5.25
CA GLY A 91 27.51 -3.99 -4.69
C GLY A 91 27.22 -3.96 -3.20
N ALA A 92 26.24 -3.16 -2.79
CA ALA A 92 25.71 -3.19 -1.42
C ALA A 92 25.23 -4.60 -0.98
N GLY A 93 24.96 -5.51 -1.92
CA GLY A 93 24.64 -6.93 -1.68
C GLY A 93 25.72 -7.74 -0.96
N ALA A 94 26.96 -7.24 -0.87
CA ALA A 94 27.99 -7.82 0.00
C ALA A 94 27.82 -7.44 1.49
N ARG A 95 26.97 -6.45 1.81
CA ARG A 95 26.77 -5.92 3.17
C ARG A 95 25.38 -6.22 3.73
N HIS A 96 24.35 -6.27 2.89
CA HIS A 96 23.02 -6.67 3.34
C HIS A 96 22.95 -8.16 3.58
N LEU A 97 22.43 -8.55 4.73
CA LEU A 97 22.21 -9.96 5.08
C LEU A 97 21.00 -10.51 4.31
N THR A 98 20.03 -9.64 3.99
CA THR A 98 18.80 -10.01 3.29
C THR A 98 18.41 -9.01 2.21
N SER A 99 17.66 -9.49 1.21
CA SER A 99 17.03 -8.64 0.19
C SER A 99 16.10 -7.58 0.78
N THR A 100 15.40 -7.92 1.87
CA THR A 100 14.53 -7.00 2.61
C THR A 100 15.30 -5.80 3.16
N GLU A 101 16.46 -6.01 3.77
CA GLU A 101 17.29 -4.91 4.30
C GLU A 101 17.70 -3.94 3.20
N MET A 102 18.16 -4.48 2.06
CA MET A 102 18.55 -3.69 0.89
C MET A 102 17.38 -2.84 0.37
N LEU A 103 16.22 -3.46 0.15
CA LEU A 103 15.04 -2.75 -0.36
C LEU A 103 14.52 -1.70 0.64
N GLN A 104 14.59 -1.99 1.94
CA GLN A 104 14.20 -1.03 2.98
C GLN A 104 15.17 0.16 3.09
N GLU A 105 16.48 -0.04 2.88
CA GLU A 105 17.42 1.09 2.81
C GLU A 105 17.06 2.03 1.66
N ILE A 106 16.77 1.46 0.48
CA ILE A 106 16.35 2.23 -0.72
C ILE A 106 15.04 2.97 -0.44
N ARG A 107 14.05 2.30 0.14
CA ARG A 107 12.76 2.91 0.50
C ARG A 107 12.95 4.05 1.50
N GLN A 108 13.80 3.87 2.51
CA GLN A 108 14.06 4.88 3.52
C GLN A 108 14.71 6.12 2.90
N MET A 109 15.66 5.94 1.98
CA MET A 109 16.26 7.04 1.24
C MET A 109 15.21 7.84 0.45
N ILE A 110 14.35 7.16 -0.32
CA ILE A 110 13.28 7.82 -1.08
C ILE A 110 12.32 8.55 -0.14
N SER A 111 11.92 7.94 0.97
CA SER A 111 11.02 8.56 1.95
C SER A 111 11.65 9.78 2.62
N ASN A 112 12.94 9.72 2.98
CA ASN A 112 13.66 10.84 3.59
C ASN A 112 13.70 12.04 2.64
N LEU A 113 14.13 11.81 1.40
CA LEU A 113 14.18 12.83 0.37
C LEU A 113 12.79 13.39 0.01
N LYS A 114 11.75 12.54 -0.03
CA LYS A 114 10.36 12.97 -0.25
C LYS A 114 9.93 13.98 0.80
N GLY A 115 10.12 13.66 2.09
CA GLY A 115 9.76 14.58 3.19
C GLY A 115 10.52 15.90 3.10
N TYR A 116 11.85 15.84 2.92
CA TYR A 116 12.68 17.03 2.77
C TYR A 116 12.24 17.92 1.59
N LEU A 117 12.00 17.32 0.42
CA LEU A 117 11.59 18.06 -0.79
C LEU A 117 10.19 18.68 -0.65
N CYS A 118 9.24 17.97 -0.04
CA CYS A 118 7.89 18.51 0.22
C CYS A 118 7.91 19.71 1.20
N GLU A 119 8.93 19.80 2.05
CA GLU A 119 9.12 20.90 3.01
C GLU A 119 10.00 22.03 2.46
N SER A 120 10.70 21.80 1.36
CA SER A 120 11.64 22.76 0.79
C SER A 120 10.94 24.02 0.28
N SER A 121 11.45 25.18 0.69
CA SER A 121 11.00 26.49 0.18
C SER A 121 11.23 26.63 -1.33
N GLU A 122 12.28 26.00 -1.85
CA GLU A 122 12.61 26.02 -3.28
C GLU A 122 11.58 25.27 -4.13
N LEU A 123 11.03 24.16 -3.63
CA LEU A 123 9.98 23.44 -4.32
C LEU A 123 8.62 24.13 -4.13
N ARG A 124 8.37 24.70 -2.94
CA ARG A 124 7.15 25.50 -2.68
C ARG A 124 7.07 26.73 -3.59
N ALA A 125 8.18 27.42 -3.85
CA ALA A 125 8.21 28.56 -4.78
C ALA A 125 7.78 28.18 -6.21
N VAL A 126 8.07 26.94 -6.66
CA VAL A 126 7.60 26.42 -7.96
C VAL A 126 6.08 26.15 -7.97
N CYS A 127 5.51 25.90 -6.79
CA CYS A 127 4.08 25.64 -6.59
C CYS A 127 3.25 26.93 -6.39
N GLU A 128 3.82 28.00 -5.82
CA GLU A 128 3.14 29.28 -5.53
C GLU A 128 2.52 29.98 -6.75
N HIS A 129 2.83 29.54 -7.97
CA HIS A 129 2.30 30.11 -9.22
C HIS A 129 1.20 29.25 -9.87
N SER A 130 0.73 28.20 -9.18
CA SER A 130 -0.34 27.32 -9.64
C SER A 130 -1.46 27.27 -8.62
N GLU A 131 -2.71 27.21 -9.10
CA GLU A 131 -3.89 26.95 -8.26
C GLU A 131 -3.69 25.58 -7.58
N LEU A 132 -3.33 25.63 -6.30
CA LEU A 132 -2.71 24.58 -5.50
C LEU A 132 -3.70 23.52 -4.97
N GLU A 133 -5.00 23.72 -5.18
CA GLU A 133 -6.04 22.99 -4.44
C GLU A 133 -6.23 21.53 -4.87
N GLU A 134 -5.65 21.08 -6.00
CA GLU A 134 -5.82 19.70 -6.50
C GLU A 134 -4.53 18.87 -6.61
N MET A 135 -3.33 19.44 -6.43
CA MET A 135 -2.09 18.72 -6.74
C MET A 135 -1.58 17.90 -5.54
N ASP A 136 -1.48 16.58 -5.70
CA ASP A 136 -0.77 15.72 -4.75
C ASP A 136 0.75 15.86 -4.93
N LEU A 137 1.31 16.91 -4.34
CA LEU A 137 2.75 17.19 -4.34
C LEU A 137 3.57 15.98 -3.88
N GLY A 138 3.07 15.24 -2.88
CA GLY A 138 3.75 14.07 -2.34
C GLY A 138 3.94 12.97 -3.39
N SER A 139 2.90 12.69 -4.17
CA SER A 139 2.95 11.73 -5.28
C SER A 139 3.87 12.19 -6.43
N VAL A 140 3.80 13.47 -6.82
CA VAL A 140 4.66 14.02 -7.89
C VAL A 140 6.14 13.95 -7.51
N VAL A 141 6.48 14.33 -6.27
CA VAL A 141 7.85 14.24 -5.75
C VAL A 141 8.32 12.79 -5.70
N GLU A 142 7.49 11.88 -5.20
CA GLU A 142 7.81 10.46 -5.12
C GLU A 142 8.07 9.83 -6.49
N ASN A 143 7.21 10.11 -7.48
CA ASN A 143 7.40 9.64 -8.85
C ASN A 143 8.70 10.17 -9.47
N SER A 144 9.08 11.41 -9.12
CA SER A 144 10.33 12.03 -9.57
C SER A 144 11.54 11.39 -8.91
N LEU A 145 11.47 11.07 -7.62
CA LEU A 145 12.51 10.34 -6.91
C LEU A 145 12.67 8.91 -7.42
N TYR A 146 11.58 8.21 -7.77
CA TYR A 146 11.67 6.92 -8.46
C TYR A 146 12.46 7.03 -9.77
N LYS A 147 12.28 8.10 -10.53
CA LYS A 147 13.05 8.33 -11.76
C LYS A 147 14.54 8.61 -11.48
N CYS A 148 14.86 9.29 -10.38
CA CYS A 148 16.24 9.63 -10.04
C CYS A 148 17.01 8.49 -9.36
N ILE A 149 16.32 7.64 -8.61
CA ILE A 149 16.93 6.59 -7.77
C ILE A 149 16.64 5.21 -8.33
N LEU A 150 15.37 4.83 -8.50
CA LEU A 150 15.02 3.47 -8.91
C LEU A 150 15.32 3.18 -10.38
N LYS A 151 15.14 4.16 -11.27
CA LYS A 151 15.46 3.97 -12.70
C LYS A 151 16.93 3.55 -12.94
N PRO A 152 17.95 4.26 -12.43
CA PRO A 152 19.33 3.84 -12.60
C PRO A 152 19.71 2.59 -11.78
N LEU A 153 19.00 2.30 -10.69
CA LEU A 153 19.28 1.14 -9.83
C LEU A 153 18.57 -0.14 -10.26
N ARG A 154 17.56 -0.08 -11.15
CA ARG A 154 16.68 -1.21 -11.49
C ARG A 154 17.46 -2.50 -11.71
N ASP A 155 18.35 -2.52 -12.69
CA ASP A 155 19.03 -3.76 -13.09
C ASP A 155 19.93 -4.31 -11.98
N SER A 156 20.58 -3.43 -11.22
CA SER A 156 21.39 -3.80 -10.05
C SER A 156 20.55 -4.38 -8.91
N ILE A 157 19.36 -3.80 -8.66
CA ILE A 157 18.42 -4.34 -7.66
C ILE A 157 17.98 -5.75 -8.07
N TYR A 158 17.56 -5.95 -9.32
CA TYR A 158 17.12 -7.28 -9.78
C TYR A 158 18.24 -8.31 -9.78
N ALA A 159 19.46 -7.92 -10.17
CA ALA A 159 20.62 -8.79 -10.09
C ALA A 159 20.90 -9.23 -8.64
N GLN A 160 20.82 -8.31 -7.68
CA GLN A 160 21.00 -8.62 -6.26
C GLN A 160 19.87 -9.47 -5.69
N LEU A 161 18.61 -9.18 -6.03
CA LEU A 161 17.47 -10.00 -5.62
C LEU A 161 17.60 -11.43 -6.15
N LEU A 162 17.98 -11.60 -7.41
CA LEU A 162 18.22 -12.91 -8.00
C LEU A 162 19.34 -13.66 -7.27
N ASP A 163 20.43 -12.97 -6.94
CA ASP A 163 21.56 -13.53 -6.20
C ASP A 163 21.18 -13.94 -4.76
N PHE A 164 20.37 -13.15 -4.04
CA PHE A 164 19.84 -13.55 -2.74
C PHE A 164 19.04 -14.85 -2.83
N ARG A 165 18.15 -14.96 -3.83
CA ARG A 165 17.28 -16.13 -4.04
C ARG A 165 18.00 -17.36 -4.58
N ALA A 166 19.10 -17.15 -5.29
CA ALA A 166 19.99 -18.23 -5.72
C ALA A 166 20.76 -18.79 -4.52
N ARG A 167 21.28 -17.92 -3.64
CA ARG A 167 22.07 -18.31 -2.46
C ARG A 167 21.25 -19.01 -1.37
N ASP A 168 20.01 -18.58 -1.13
CA ASP A 168 19.13 -19.19 -0.11
C ASP A 168 18.42 -20.47 -0.62
N GLY A 169 18.62 -20.85 -1.89
CA GLY A 169 18.03 -22.02 -2.52
C GLY A 169 16.53 -21.91 -2.82
N THR A 170 15.89 -20.77 -2.50
CA THR A 170 14.46 -20.56 -2.74
C THR A 170 14.12 -20.57 -4.22
N LEU A 171 15.03 -20.06 -5.07
CA LEU A 171 14.84 -20.07 -6.52
C LEU A 171 14.76 -21.48 -7.10
N GLY A 172 15.61 -22.40 -6.62
CA GLY A 172 15.60 -23.80 -7.02
C GLY A 172 14.28 -24.48 -6.65
N LYS A 173 13.85 -24.31 -5.39
CA LYS A 173 12.57 -24.85 -4.90
C LYS A 173 11.37 -24.33 -5.69
N LEU A 174 11.34 -23.02 -5.96
CA LEU A 174 10.28 -22.42 -6.76
C LEU A 174 10.20 -23.05 -8.16
N HIS A 175 11.35 -23.25 -8.81
CA HIS A 175 11.39 -23.87 -10.13
C HIS A 175 10.91 -25.32 -10.10
N GLU A 176 11.36 -26.11 -9.12
CA GLU A 176 10.93 -27.50 -8.93
C GLU A 176 9.42 -27.58 -8.71
N HIS A 177 8.88 -26.79 -7.79
CA HIS A 177 7.44 -26.77 -7.50
C HIS A 177 6.64 -26.27 -8.70
N LYS A 178 7.11 -25.26 -9.44
CA LYS A 178 6.48 -24.82 -10.70
C LYS A 178 6.34 -25.98 -11.68
N VAL A 179 7.41 -26.75 -11.90
CA VAL A 179 7.38 -27.91 -12.81
C VAL A 179 6.36 -28.95 -12.32
N THR A 180 6.40 -29.31 -11.04
CA THR A 180 5.46 -30.27 -10.44
C THR A 180 4.01 -29.80 -10.56
N MET A 181 3.74 -28.53 -10.28
CA MET A 181 2.39 -27.94 -10.36
C MET A 181 1.89 -27.81 -11.79
N SER A 182 2.77 -27.61 -12.77
CA SER A 182 2.38 -27.53 -14.19
C SER A 182 1.83 -28.85 -14.74
N GLN A 183 2.10 -29.96 -14.05
CA GLN A 183 1.59 -31.29 -14.40
C GLN A 183 0.25 -31.61 -13.74
N GLN A 184 -0.19 -30.80 -12.77
CA GLN A 184 -1.47 -30.99 -12.09
C GLN A 184 -2.63 -30.59 -13.00
N SER A 185 -3.76 -31.26 -12.84
CA SER A 185 -5.02 -30.87 -13.46
C SER A 185 -5.59 -29.60 -12.82
N LEU A 186 -6.50 -28.92 -13.53
CA LEU A 186 -7.20 -27.75 -13.01
C LEU A 186 -7.94 -28.07 -11.69
N ALA A 187 -8.54 -29.26 -11.59
CA ALA A 187 -9.24 -29.69 -10.39
C ALA A 187 -8.30 -29.90 -9.18
N GLU A 188 -7.11 -30.45 -9.41
CA GLU A 188 -6.07 -30.63 -8.37
C GLU A 188 -5.50 -29.29 -7.88
N LEU A 189 -5.48 -28.28 -8.75
CA LEU A 189 -5.16 -26.89 -8.39
C LEU A 189 -6.33 -26.14 -7.74
N GLY A 190 -7.50 -26.78 -7.58
CA GLY A 190 -8.69 -26.16 -7.01
C GLY A 190 -9.41 -25.18 -7.95
N VAL A 191 -9.07 -25.16 -9.24
CA VAL A 191 -9.66 -24.27 -10.24
C VAL A 191 -11.03 -24.80 -10.68
N ILE A 192 -12.07 -23.99 -10.43
CA ILE A 192 -13.44 -24.27 -10.89
C ILE A 192 -13.96 -23.27 -11.92
N ALA A 193 -13.27 -22.14 -12.07
CA ALA A 193 -13.61 -21.08 -13.01
C ALA A 193 -12.92 -21.28 -14.37
N GLY A 194 -13.30 -20.46 -15.36
CA GLY A 194 -12.58 -20.38 -16.63
C GLY A 194 -11.12 -19.94 -16.44
N VAL A 195 -10.21 -20.53 -17.22
CA VAL A 195 -8.80 -20.16 -17.27
C VAL A 195 -8.42 -19.55 -18.62
N PRO A 196 -7.35 -18.74 -18.69
CA PRO A 196 -6.88 -18.18 -19.96
C PRO A 196 -6.53 -19.29 -20.96
N ASP A 197 -7.04 -19.18 -22.18
CA ASP A 197 -6.56 -19.96 -23.32
C ASP A 197 -5.18 -19.46 -23.79
N GLY A 198 -4.58 -20.09 -24.81
CA GLY A 198 -3.25 -19.72 -25.31
C GLY A 198 -3.10 -18.22 -25.61
N PRO A 199 -3.96 -17.63 -26.47
CA PRO A 199 -3.90 -16.20 -26.77
C PRO A 199 -4.15 -15.29 -25.55
N ALA A 200 -5.05 -15.66 -24.64
CA ALA A 200 -5.25 -14.90 -23.40
C ALA A 200 -4.01 -14.96 -22.50
N LEU A 201 -3.37 -16.13 -22.39
CA LEU A 201 -2.16 -16.33 -21.61
C LEU A 201 -0.99 -15.50 -22.17
N GLU A 202 -0.82 -15.43 -23.49
CA GLU A 202 0.19 -14.56 -24.13
C GLU A 202 -0.03 -13.07 -23.81
N ARG A 203 -1.29 -12.62 -23.78
CA ARG A 203 -1.63 -11.26 -23.36
C ARG A 203 -1.28 -11.03 -21.89
N VAL A 204 -1.52 -12.00 -21.02
CA VAL A 204 -1.12 -11.94 -19.60
C VAL A 204 0.41 -11.86 -19.49
N GLN A 205 1.14 -12.74 -20.17
CA GLN A 205 2.61 -12.76 -20.19
C GLN A 205 3.18 -11.42 -20.70
N THR A 206 2.53 -10.78 -21.68
CA THR A 206 2.91 -9.44 -22.14
C THR A 206 2.77 -8.39 -21.03
N LYS A 207 1.68 -8.42 -20.25
CA LYS A 207 1.51 -7.51 -19.10
C LYS A 207 2.51 -7.79 -18.00
N LEU A 208 2.82 -9.05 -17.72
CA LEU A 208 3.87 -9.45 -16.77
C LEU A 208 5.26 -8.98 -17.23
N SER A 209 5.57 -9.07 -18.53
CA SER A 209 6.84 -8.54 -19.06
C SER A 209 6.92 -7.02 -18.91
N LEU A 210 5.84 -6.30 -19.22
CA LEU A 210 5.78 -4.85 -19.00
C LEU A 210 5.88 -4.47 -17.52
N MET A 211 5.29 -5.28 -16.64
CA MET A 211 5.47 -5.14 -15.18
C MET A 211 6.94 -5.27 -14.85
N HIS A 212 7.62 -6.33 -15.29
CA HIS A 212 9.03 -6.55 -15.02
C HIS A 212 9.92 -5.40 -15.51
N GLN A 213 9.71 -4.94 -16.74
CA GLN A 213 10.48 -3.84 -17.37
C GLN A 213 10.34 -2.50 -16.63
N ALA A 214 9.22 -2.24 -15.95
CA ALA A 214 9.03 -0.99 -15.23
C ALA A 214 9.98 -0.86 -14.04
N TYR A 215 10.48 0.35 -13.76
CA TYR A 215 11.24 0.66 -12.54
C TYR A 215 10.34 1.24 -11.43
N SER A 216 9.21 1.86 -11.78
CA SER A 216 8.31 2.48 -10.82
C SER A 216 7.39 1.42 -10.20
N PRO A 217 7.36 1.26 -8.86
CA PRO A 217 6.43 0.36 -8.19
C PRO A 217 4.96 0.62 -8.58
N LYS A 218 4.57 1.88 -8.74
CA LYS A 218 3.20 2.25 -9.13
C LYS A 218 2.85 1.81 -10.56
N LYS A 219 3.82 1.88 -11.48
CA LYS A 219 3.65 1.35 -12.85
C LYS A 219 3.57 -0.18 -12.85
N LYS A 220 4.30 -0.87 -11.97
CA LYS A 220 4.20 -2.33 -11.79
C LYS A 220 2.81 -2.72 -11.28
N GLU A 221 2.33 -2.06 -10.23
CA GLU A 221 0.97 -2.23 -9.70
C GLU A 221 -0.09 -2.05 -10.78
N THR A 222 0.06 -1.03 -11.65
CA THR A 222 -0.86 -0.81 -12.77
C THR A 222 -0.93 -1.99 -13.74
N GLN A 223 0.21 -2.63 -14.05
CA GLN A 223 0.22 -3.82 -14.91
C GLN A 223 -0.35 -5.04 -14.19
N MET A 224 -0.05 -5.21 -12.89
CA MET A 224 -0.63 -6.26 -12.05
C MET A 224 -2.16 -6.18 -12.02
N LEU A 225 -2.72 -4.97 -11.79
CA LEU A 225 -4.17 -4.76 -11.81
C LEU A 225 -4.80 -5.04 -13.18
N LYS A 226 -4.10 -4.73 -14.27
CA LYS A 226 -4.54 -5.11 -15.63
C LYS A 226 -4.61 -6.62 -15.81
N VAL A 227 -3.66 -7.38 -15.24
CA VAL A 227 -3.72 -8.85 -15.23
C VAL A 227 -4.91 -9.32 -14.41
N CYS A 228 -5.10 -8.83 -13.19
CA CYS A 228 -6.24 -9.20 -12.35
C CYS A 228 -7.58 -8.98 -13.08
N LYS A 229 -7.75 -7.81 -13.71
CA LYS A 229 -8.94 -7.50 -14.49
C LYS A 229 -9.18 -8.49 -15.63
N MET A 230 -8.13 -8.83 -16.39
CA MET A 230 -8.23 -9.83 -17.46
C MET A 230 -8.65 -11.21 -16.92
N LEU A 231 -8.15 -11.61 -15.75
CA LEU A 231 -8.52 -12.88 -15.14
C LEU A 231 -10.00 -12.87 -14.70
N TYR A 232 -10.49 -11.80 -14.08
CA TYR A 232 -11.91 -11.67 -13.77
C TYR A 232 -12.80 -11.69 -15.01
N GLU A 233 -12.39 -11.04 -16.10
CA GLU A 233 -13.11 -11.07 -17.38
C GLU A 233 -13.19 -12.49 -17.95
N ILE A 234 -12.18 -13.34 -17.73
CA ILE A 234 -12.14 -14.73 -18.18
C ILE A 234 -12.98 -15.62 -17.24
N MET A 235 -12.84 -15.45 -15.93
CA MET A 235 -13.63 -16.19 -14.95
C MET A 235 -15.13 -15.95 -15.16
N ASN A 236 -15.54 -14.69 -15.34
CA ASN A 236 -16.94 -14.29 -15.50
C ASN A 236 -17.54 -14.57 -16.90
N GLN A 237 -16.80 -15.22 -17.81
CA GLN A 237 -17.41 -15.80 -19.02
C GLN A 237 -18.25 -17.03 -18.68
N ALA A 238 -17.97 -17.70 -17.55
CA ALA A 238 -18.89 -18.66 -16.95
C ALA A 238 -20.00 -17.91 -16.20
N ALA A 239 -21.24 -18.38 -16.31
CA ALA A 239 -22.45 -17.65 -15.93
C ALA A 239 -22.63 -17.38 -14.41
N GLU A 240 -21.78 -17.98 -13.56
CA GLU A 240 -21.85 -17.85 -12.10
C GLU A 240 -20.89 -16.76 -11.58
N PRO A 241 -21.30 -15.92 -10.62
CA PRO A 241 -20.43 -14.91 -10.03
C PRO A 241 -19.39 -15.56 -9.12
N PHE A 242 -18.10 -15.33 -9.40
CA PHE A 242 -16.99 -15.87 -8.61
C PHE A 242 -16.55 -14.94 -7.47
N GLY A 243 -16.18 -15.54 -6.34
CA GLY A 243 -15.67 -14.85 -5.16
C GLY A 243 -14.14 -14.67 -5.16
N ALA A 244 -13.62 -14.10 -4.07
CA ALA A 244 -12.18 -13.94 -3.84
C ALA A 244 -11.44 -15.28 -3.74
N ASP A 245 -12.06 -16.28 -3.10
CA ASP A 245 -11.49 -17.62 -2.92
C ASP A 245 -11.41 -18.41 -4.25
N ASP A 246 -12.19 -18.02 -5.27
CA ASP A 246 -12.14 -18.62 -6.60
C ASP A 246 -11.04 -17.99 -7.48
N PHE A 247 -10.62 -16.76 -7.16
CA PHE A 247 -9.58 -16.05 -7.91
C PHE A 247 -8.19 -16.61 -7.63
N LEU A 248 -7.89 -16.98 -6.38
CA LEU A 248 -6.57 -17.44 -5.98
C LEU A 248 -6.11 -18.70 -6.76
N PRO A 249 -6.91 -19.78 -6.90
CA PRO A 249 -6.57 -20.92 -7.75
C PRO A 249 -6.28 -20.55 -9.20
N VAL A 250 -7.07 -19.64 -9.80
CA VAL A 250 -6.87 -19.17 -11.18
C VAL A 250 -5.56 -18.41 -11.31
N LEU A 251 -5.26 -17.55 -10.34
CA LEU A 251 -3.99 -16.83 -10.29
C LEU A 251 -2.80 -17.80 -10.17
N ILE A 252 -2.87 -18.79 -9.27
CA ILE A 252 -1.82 -19.81 -9.11
C ILE A 252 -1.57 -20.55 -10.43
N TYR A 253 -2.63 -21.00 -11.10
CA TYR A 253 -2.53 -21.64 -12.41
C TYR A 253 -1.80 -20.74 -13.42
N VAL A 254 -2.17 -19.46 -13.52
CA VAL A 254 -1.55 -18.51 -14.44
C VAL A 254 -0.07 -18.30 -14.14
N LEU A 255 0.29 -18.12 -12.87
CA LEU A 255 1.67 -17.89 -12.44
C LEU A 255 2.58 -19.08 -12.74
N VAL A 256 2.10 -20.32 -12.53
CA VAL A 256 2.83 -21.54 -12.87
C VAL A 256 3.10 -21.63 -14.38
N ASN A 257 2.23 -21.07 -15.21
CA ASN A 257 2.37 -21.04 -16.67
C ASN A 257 3.09 -19.79 -17.22
N CYS A 258 3.68 -18.96 -16.36
CA CYS A 258 4.40 -17.74 -16.72
C CYS A 258 5.86 -17.74 -16.24
N ASP A 259 6.59 -16.64 -16.49
CA ASP A 259 7.92 -16.41 -15.90
C ASP A 259 7.78 -16.08 -14.40
N ILE A 260 7.61 -17.14 -13.61
CA ILE A 260 7.36 -17.05 -12.17
C ILE A 260 8.51 -16.40 -11.40
N VAL A 261 9.75 -16.52 -11.89
CA VAL A 261 10.93 -15.95 -11.22
C VAL A 261 10.84 -14.43 -11.30
N SER A 262 10.66 -13.88 -12.51
CA SER A 262 10.50 -12.44 -12.71
C SER A 262 9.34 -11.88 -11.88
N VAL A 263 8.21 -12.59 -11.85
CA VAL A 263 7.03 -12.20 -11.06
C VAL A 263 7.31 -12.21 -9.55
N GLN A 264 8.01 -13.23 -9.03
CA GLN A 264 8.38 -13.27 -7.62
C GLN A 264 9.24 -12.07 -7.24
N LEU A 265 10.24 -11.74 -8.06
CA LEU A 265 11.09 -10.58 -7.83
C LEU A 265 10.30 -9.26 -7.92
N ASP A 266 9.36 -9.15 -8.85
CA ASP A 266 8.48 -7.97 -8.98
C ASP A 266 7.57 -7.76 -7.78
N VAL A 267 6.99 -8.84 -7.23
CA VAL A 267 6.15 -8.79 -6.04
C VAL A 267 6.97 -8.36 -4.82
N GLU A 268 8.15 -8.95 -4.62
CA GLU A 268 9.06 -8.53 -3.56
C GLU A 268 9.48 -7.06 -3.69
N TYR A 269 9.81 -6.63 -4.90
CA TYR A 269 10.14 -5.24 -5.21
C TYR A 269 9.00 -4.28 -4.85
N MET A 270 7.76 -4.59 -5.26
CA MET A 270 6.59 -3.76 -4.95
C MET A 270 6.29 -3.73 -3.45
N MET A 271 6.30 -4.91 -2.79
CA MET A 271 6.02 -5.06 -1.36
C MET A 271 6.92 -4.17 -0.51
N GLU A 272 8.21 -4.08 -0.82
CA GLU A 272 9.18 -3.33 -0.02
C GLU A 272 9.36 -1.87 -0.47
N LEU A 273 9.13 -1.52 -1.75
CA LEU A 273 9.41 -0.18 -2.28
C LEU A 273 8.19 0.74 -2.46
N MET A 274 6.95 0.24 -2.49
CA MET A 274 5.77 1.12 -2.53
C MET A 274 5.68 2.01 -1.29
N ASP A 275 5.00 3.17 -1.36
CA ASP A 275 4.69 3.93 -0.15
C ASP A 275 3.56 3.18 0.62
N PRO A 276 3.65 2.99 1.94
CA PRO A 276 2.60 2.35 2.73
C PRO A 276 1.19 2.95 2.60
N SER A 277 1.06 4.24 2.28
CA SER A 277 -0.24 4.84 1.95
C SER A 277 -0.83 4.31 0.63
N GLN A 278 0.00 3.89 -0.31
CA GLN A 278 -0.41 3.29 -1.61
C GLN A 278 -0.79 1.82 -1.48
N LEU A 279 -0.51 1.18 -0.35
CA LEU A 279 -0.88 -0.20 -0.06
C LEU A 279 -2.30 -0.33 0.52
N GLN A 280 -3.03 0.79 0.63
CA GLN A 280 -4.43 0.78 1.04
C GLN A 280 -5.33 0.65 -0.20
N GLY A 281 -6.32 -0.24 -0.15
CA GLY A 281 -7.28 -0.46 -1.24
C GLY A 281 -6.92 -1.61 -2.18
N GLU A 282 -7.42 -1.53 -3.41
CA GLU A 282 -7.40 -2.62 -4.40
C GLU A 282 -5.97 -3.10 -4.74
N GLY A 283 -5.04 -2.15 -4.98
CA GLY A 283 -3.65 -2.48 -5.30
C GLY A 283 -2.96 -3.29 -4.19
N GLY A 284 -3.15 -2.91 -2.92
CA GLY A 284 -2.61 -3.64 -1.77
C GLY A 284 -3.25 -5.02 -1.58
N TYR A 285 -4.56 -5.13 -1.83
CA TYR A 285 -5.27 -6.41 -1.77
C TYR A 285 -4.72 -7.41 -2.80
N TYR A 286 -4.58 -7.02 -4.07
CA TYR A 286 -4.04 -7.93 -5.07
C TYR A 286 -2.55 -8.19 -4.87
N LEU A 287 -1.76 -7.21 -4.43
CA LEU A 287 -0.34 -7.44 -4.16
C LEU A 287 -0.14 -8.50 -3.07
N THR A 288 -0.91 -8.44 -1.99
CA THR A 288 -0.86 -9.46 -0.92
C THR A 288 -1.42 -10.80 -1.38
N THR A 289 -2.44 -10.81 -2.25
CA THR A 289 -2.95 -12.03 -2.89
C THR A 289 -1.89 -12.70 -3.79
N TRP A 290 -1.15 -11.92 -4.59
CA TRP A 290 -0.05 -12.43 -5.42
C TRP A 290 1.11 -12.94 -4.58
N PHE A 291 1.44 -12.24 -3.49
CA PHE A 291 2.41 -12.74 -2.52
C PHE A 291 1.97 -14.09 -1.94
N GLY A 292 0.70 -14.22 -1.53
CA GLY A 292 0.14 -15.48 -1.06
C GLY A 292 0.23 -16.60 -2.10
N ALA A 293 -0.17 -16.33 -3.34
CA ALA A 293 -0.09 -17.29 -4.45
C ALA A 293 1.35 -17.78 -4.69
N LEU A 294 2.32 -16.86 -4.71
CA LEU A 294 3.74 -17.20 -4.85
C LEU A 294 4.26 -17.99 -3.65
N TYR A 295 3.82 -17.65 -2.43
CA TYR A 295 4.17 -18.40 -1.23
C TYR A 295 3.66 -19.84 -1.31
N HIS A 296 2.43 -20.05 -1.80
CA HIS A 296 1.88 -21.39 -2.05
C HIS A 296 2.69 -22.18 -3.05
N ILE A 297 3.11 -21.54 -4.16
CA ILE A 297 3.93 -22.22 -5.16
C ILE A 297 5.32 -22.54 -4.59
N ALA A 298 5.94 -21.60 -3.87
CA ALA A 298 7.25 -21.79 -3.26
C ALA A 298 7.26 -22.87 -2.16
N ASN A 299 6.12 -23.13 -1.51
CA ASN A 299 5.97 -24.12 -0.45
C ASN A 299 4.92 -25.19 -0.80
N PHE A 300 4.85 -25.57 -2.08
CA PHE A 300 3.80 -26.43 -2.60
C PHE A 300 3.66 -27.73 -1.81
N GLN A 301 2.47 -27.95 -1.26
CA GLN A 301 2.03 -29.21 -0.69
C GLN A 301 0.68 -29.59 -1.32
N PRO A 302 0.52 -30.78 -1.92
CA PRO A 302 -0.72 -31.16 -2.60
C PRO A 302 -1.99 -31.03 -1.74
N ALA A 303 -1.89 -31.32 -0.44
CA ALA A 303 -3.01 -31.19 0.50
C ALA A 303 -3.43 -29.73 0.77
N ALA A 304 -2.54 -28.75 0.58
CA ALA A 304 -2.80 -27.34 0.87
C ALA A 304 -3.66 -26.65 -0.21
N MET A 305 -3.79 -27.24 -1.41
CA MET A 305 -4.63 -26.67 -2.49
C MET A 305 -6.12 -26.91 -2.27
N VAL A 306 -6.50 -27.80 -1.35
CA VAL A 306 -7.90 -28.15 -1.06
C VAL A 306 -8.65 -26.98 -0.42
N THR A 307 -7.97 -26.14 0.36
CA THR A 307 -8.62 -25.05 1.10
C THR A 307 -8.91 -23.83 0.25
N ARG A 308 -8.26 -23.68 -0.91
CA ARG A 308 -8.39 -22.53 -1.84
C ARG A 308 -8.15 -21.16 -1.19
N GLN A 309 -7.55 -21.14 -0.01
CA GLN A 309 -7.27 -19.95 0.79
C GLN A 309 -5.76 -19.75 0.94
N ILE A 310 -5.37 -18.51 1.22
CA ILE A 310 -3.98 -18.17 1.57
C ILE A 310 -3.59 -18.93 2.84
N SER A 311 -2.46 -19.65 2.84
CA SER A 311 -2.00 -20.46 3.98
C SER A 311 -1.74 -19.60 5.22
N ILE A 312 -1.83 -20.20 6.41
CA ILE A 312 -1.60 -19.52 7.69
C ILE A 312 -0.18 -18.93 7.73
N GLU A 313 0.80 -19.64 7.19
CA GLU A 313 2.19 -19.19 7.14
C GLU A 313 2.36 -18.01 6.18
N ALA A 314 1.67 -18.01 5.04
CA ALA A 314 1.62 -16.88 4.13
C ALA A 314 0.95 -15.67 4.79
N GLN A 315 -0.16 -15.87 5.50
CA GLN A 315 -0.84 -14.82 6.27
C GLN A 315 0.05 -14.25 7.37
N HIS A 316 0.78 -15.10 8.12
CA HIS A 316 1.76 -14.67 9.10
C HIS A 316 2.88 -13.84 8.47
N SER A 317 3.39 -14.26 7.30
CA SER A 317 4.42 -13.52 6.56
C SER A 317 3.91 -12.15 6.10
N ILE A 318 2.69 -12.10 5.55
CA ILE A 318 2.00 -10.85 5.18
C ILE A 318 1.81 -9.95 6.40
N HIS A 319 1.41 -10.51 7.55
CA HIS A 319 1.22 -9.76 8.79
C HIS A 319 2.54 -9.17 9.30
N GLN A 320 3.63 -9.95 9.31
CA GLN A 320 4.96 -9.47 9.69
C GLN A 320 5.42 -8.32 8.77
N TRP A 321 5.20 -8.47 7.47
CA TRP A 321 5.47 -7.42 6.49
C TRP A 321 4.65 -6.15 6.79
N HIS A 322 3.33 -6.27 6.97
CA HIS A 322 2.47 -5.14 7.31
C HIS A 322 2.94 -4.43 8.58
N ARG A 323 3.28 -5.17 9.65
CA ARG A 323 3.79 -4.59 10.90
C ARG A 323 5.06 -3.79 10.66
N ARG A 324 6.05 -4.35 9.96
CA ARG A 324 7.29 -3.64 9.63
C ARG A 324 7.02 -2.34 8.85
N ARG A 325 6.06 -2.36 7.93
CA ARG A 325 5.80 -1.25 6.99
C ARG A 325 4.92 -0.14 7.57
N THR A 326 4.10 -0.44 8.58
CA THR A 326 3.15 0.52 9.17
C THR A 326 3.66 1.15 10.47
N ILE A 327 4.52 0.47 11.24
CA ILE A 327 5.06 1.00 12.51
C ILE A 327 5.89 2.28 12.30
N TYR A 328 6.67 2.37 11.21
CA TYR A 328 7.51 3.54 10.91
C TYR A 328 6.71 4.78 10.45
N HIS A 329 5.55 4.60 9.82
CA HIS A 329 4.68 5.72 9.43
C HIS A 329 4.03 6.40 10.64
N HIS A 330 3.76 5.65 11.72
CA HIS A 330 3.22 6.22 12.95
C HIS A 330 4.22 7.11 13.68
N HIS A 331 5.53 6.81 13.65
CA HIS A 331 6.53 7.69 14.25
C HIS A 331 6.75 8.97 13.45
N ARG A 332 6.81 8.91 12.12
CA ARG A 332 7.09 10.10 11.29
C ARG A 332 5.92 11.09 11.22
N ARG A 333 4.67 10.62 11.26
CA ARG A 333 3.48 11.49 11.44
C ARG A 333 3.40 12.12 12.84
N ASN A 334 4.08 11.56 13.83
CA ASN A 334 4.12 12.09 15.20
C ASN A 334 5.27 13.09 15.40
N SER A 335 6.33 13.06 14.59
CA SER A 335 7.46 13.98 14.69
C SER A 335 7.21 15.37 14.06
N GLN A 336 6.11 15.53 13.30
CA GLN A 336 5.85 16.73 12.49
C GLN A 336 4.54 17.45 12.87
N VAL A 337 4.12 17.32 14.13
CA VAL A 337 3.07 18.18 14.69
C VAL A 337 3.67 18.90 15.89
N SER A 338 4.30 20.03 15.61
CA SER A 338 4.60 21.01 16.64
C SER A 338 3.28 21.56 17.17
N GLY A 339 2.99 21.33 18.45
CA GLY A 339 2.28 22.30 19.27
C GLY A 339 0.77 22.17 19.49
N GLU A 340 0.09 21.11 19.06
CA GLU A 340 -1.32 20.91 19.43
C GLU A 340 -1.53 19.64 20.26
N ARG A 341 -1.99 19.83 21.49
CA ARG A 341 -2.27 18.80 22.51
C ARG A 341 -3.25 17.78 21.95
N ARG A 342 -2.71 16.65 21.50
CA ARG A 342 -3.41 15.62 20.72
C ARG A 342 -4.17 14.64 21.60
N ILE A 343 -5.44 14.41 21.28
CA ILE A 343 -6.26 13.33 21.85
C ILE A 343 -6.10 12.08 20.97
N THR A 344 -5.69 10.96 21.57
CA THR A 344 -5.58 9.68 20.90
C THR A 344 -6.79 8.82 21.18
N VAL A 345 -7.58 8.49 20.15
CA VAL A 345 -8.68 7.52 20.28
C VAL A 345 -8.13 6.14 19.94
N LYS A 346 -8.05 5.26 20.92
CA LYS A 346 -7.76 3.84 20.74
C LYS A 346 -8.76 3.02 21.55
N THR A 347 -9.38 2.03 20.91
CA THR A 347 -10.27 1.10 21.60
C THR A 347 -9.45 0.19 22.53
N ILE A 348 -9.91 0.04 23.76
CA ILE A 348 -9.40 -0.91 24.75
C ILE A 348 -10.57 -1.83 25.07
N PHE A 349 -10.32 -3.14 25.10
CA PHE A 349 -11.30 -4.09 25.58
C PHE A 349 -11.46 -3.90 27.09
N VAL A 350 -12.66 -3.55 27.53
CA VAL A 350 -12.99 -3.37 28.94
C VAL A 350 -14.13 -4.33 29.24
N PRO A 351 -13.90 -5.44 29.98
CA PRO A 351 -14.94 -6.31 30.52
C PRO A 351 -15.93 -5.57 31.43
N SER A 352 -17.11 -6.16 31.63
CA SER A 352 -18.19 -5.53 32.42
C SER A 352 -17.84 -5.32 33.90
N ASP A 353 -16.92 -6.12 34.44
CA ASP A 353 -16.46 -6.16 35.82
C ASP A 353 -15.10 -5.49 36.02
N MET A 354 -14.46 -5.03 34.94
CA MET A 354 -13.15 -4.39 35.03
C MET A 354 -13.25 -3.04 35.73
N THR A 355 -12.47 -2.87 36.79
CA THR A 355 -12.44 -1.64 37.57
C THR A 355 -11.67 -0.53 36.85
N THR A 356 -11.98 0.71 37.20
CA THR A 356 -11.33 1.91 36.67
C THR A 356 -9.83 1.88 36.94
N ALA A 357 -9.39 1.38 38.10
CA ALA A 357 -7.97 1.21 38.41
C ALA A 357 -7.27 0.27 37.42
N SER A 358 -7.89 -0.87 37.07
CA SER A 358 -7.36 -1.80 36.09
C SER A 358 -7.33 -1.19 34.69
N VAL A 359 -8.37 -0.45 34.29
CA VAL A 359 -8.39 0.27 33.00
C VAL A 359 -7.27 1.31 32.94
N CYS A 360 -7.06 2.07 34.02
CA CYS A 360 -5.95 3.02 34.13
C CYS A 360 -4.58 2.33 34.03
N ALA A 361 -4.41 1.13 34.60
CA ALA A 361 -3.17 0.37 34.51
C ALA A 361 -2.87 -0.07 33.06
N VAL A 362 -3.87 -0.61 32.35
CA VAL A 362 -3.76 -0.97 30.94
C VAL A 362 -3.46 0.25 30.07
N CYS A 363 -4.09 1.39 30.34
CA CYS A 363 -3.78 2.64 29.66
C CYS A 363 -2.33 3.07 29.93
N ALA A 364 -1.88 3.08 31.18
CA ALA A 364 -0.52 3.50 31.52
C ALA A 364 0.55 2.64 30.84
N GLU A 365 0.34 1.33 30.78
CA GLU A 365 1.22 0.39 30.07
C GLU A 365 1.18 0.63 28.55
N LYS A 366 -0.02 0.72 27.97
CA LYS A 366 -0.22 0.93 26.52
C LYS A 366 0.35 2.27 26.02
N TYR A 367 0.42 3.27 26.88
CA TYR A 367 0.93 4.61 26.56
C TYR A 367 2.32 4.90 27.15
N GLY A 368 2.96 3.93 27.83
CA GLY A 368 4.31 4.09 28.38
C GLY A 368 4.44 5.18 29.45
N ILE A 369 3.40 5.39 30.27
CA ILE A 369 3.37 6.44 31.30
C ILE A 369 4.12 5.98 32.55
N SER A 370 5.18 6.69 32.92
CA SER A 370 6.00 6.39 34.10
C SER A 370 5.32 6.79 35.41
N ASP A 371 4.62 7.94 35.44
CA ASP A 371 3.87 8.41 36.61
C ASP A 371 2.38 8.05 36.48
N ARG A 372 2.03 6.85 36.94
CA ARG A 372 0.67 6.30 36.84
C ARG A 372 -0.33 7.08 37.71
N GLU A 373 0.13 7.70 38.79
CA GLU A 373 -0.74 8.37 39.76
C GLU A 373 -1.18 9.76 39.29
N ALA A 374 -0.39 10.39 38.42
CA ALA A 374 -0.71 11.67 37.78
C ALA A 374 -1.88 11.60 36.78
N TYR A 375 -2.30 10.40 36.36
CA TYR A 375 -3.36 10.19 35.35
C TYR A 375 -4.59 9.51 35.93
N GLY A 376 -5.74 9.73 35.30
CA GLY A 376 -7.00 9.11 35.69
C GLY A 376 -7.96 8.96 34.52
N LEU A 377 -8.95 8.08 34.69
CA LEU A 377 -10.04 7.91 33.73
C LEU A 377 -11.18 8.84 34.10
N PHE A 378 -11.62 9.64 33.14
CA PHE A 378 -12.68 10.63 33.31
C PHE A 378 -13.90 10.22 32.50
N LEU A 379 -15.08 10.41 33.08
CA LEU A 379 -16.35 10.44 32.35
C LEU A 379 -16.56 11.85 31.81
N VAL A 380 -16.79 11.97 30.52
CA VAL A 380 -17.02 13.26 29.84
C VAL A 380 -18.39 13.23 29.17
N SER A 381 -19.27 14.15 29.57
CA SER A 381 -20.61 14.32 29.03
C SER A 381 -20.87 15.80 28.80
N GLY A 382 -21.01 16.20 27.52
CA GLY A 382 -21.06 17.62 27.15
C GLY A 382 -19.92 18.39 27.81
N ASP A 383 -20.24 19.47 28.52
CA ASP A 383 -19.24 20.32 29.16
C ASP A 383 -18.68 19.80 30.51
N SER A 384 -19.14 18.64 30.97
CA SER A 384 -18.76 18.08 32.28
C SER A 384 -17.66 17.01 32.15
N SER A 385 -16.66 17.07 33.04
CA SER A 385 -15.58 16.08 33.15
C SER A 385 -15.43 15.64 34.60
N GLN A 386 -15.68 14.36 34.88
CA GLN A 386 -15.62 13.81 36.23
C GLN A 386 -14.61 12.66 36.32
N LEU A 387 -13.69 12.71 37.30
CA LEU A 387 -12.77 11.61 37.60
C LEU A 387 -13.53 10.42 38.18
N LEU A 388 -13.31 9.23 37.64
CA LEU A 388 -13.91 7.99 38.12
C LEU A 388 -13.13 7.43 39.31
N ALA A 389 -13.86 6.93 40.31
CA ALA A 389 -13.27 6.24 41.46
C ALA A 389 -12.65 4.91 41.02
N GLY A 390 -11.54 4.50 41.65
CA GLY A 390 -10.74 3.35 41.22
C GLY A 390 -11.50 2.01 41.22
N ASP A 391 -12.51 1.87 42.07
CA ASP A 391 -13.38 0.71 42.23
C ASP A 391 -14.60 0.71 41.29
N SER A 392 -14.86 1.82 40.59
CA SER A 392 -15.97 1.93 39.65
C SER A 392 -15.74 1.07 38.40
N CYS A 393 -16.81 0.52 37.82
CA CYS A 393 -16.74 -0.29 36.60
C CYS A 393 -17.23 0.53 35.37
N PRO A 394 -16.35 0.97 34.45
CA PRO A 394 -16.71 1.88 33.36
C PRO A 394 -17.82 1.34 32.44
N GLN A 395 -17.87 0.03 32.18
CA GLN A 395 -18.91 -0.58 31.34
C GLN A 395 -20.27 -0.63 32.03
N ARG A 396 -20.31 -0.85 33.35
CA ARG A 396 -21.57 -0.80 34.12
C ARG A 396 -22.09 0.63 34.14
N LEU A 397 -21.21 1.61 34.40
CA LEU A 397 -21.55 3.03 34.30
C LEU A 397 -22.09 3.40 32.92
N ARG A 398 -21.44 2.94 31.84
CA ARG A 398 -21.92 3.17 30.47
C ARG A 398 -23.34 2.62 30.28
N ARG A 399 -23.60 1.40 30.74
CA ARG A 399 -24.92 0.74 30.63
C ARG A 399 -26.00 1.42 31.47
N ASP A 400 -25.65 1.96 32.63
CA ASP A 400 -26.61 2.58 33.55
C ASP A 400 -26.92 4.05 33.17
N ILE A 401 -26.00 4.72 32.47
CA ILE A 401 -26.13 6.13 32.03
C ILE A 401 -26.76 6.28 30.64
N LEU A 402 -26.50 5.33 29.72
CA LEU A 402 -27.02 5.38 28.35
C LEU A 402 -28.57 5.39 28.24
N PRO A 403 -29.35 4.75 29.13
CA PRO A 403 -30.81 4.79 29.09
C PRO A 403 -31.43 6.08 29.63
N SER A 404 -30.68 6.89 30.39
CA SER A 404 -31.27 7.93 31.25
C SER A 404 -31.09 9.37 30.77
N GLN A 405 -30.17 9.68 29.84
CA GLN A 405 -29.89 11.09 29.48
C GLN A 405 -29.75 11.46 28.00
N GLY A 406 -29.71 10.55 27.02
CA GLY A 406 -29.69 10.91 25.59
C GLY A 406 -28.50 11.77 25.10
N VAL A 407 -27.57 12.16 25.99
CA VAL A 407 -26.32 12.87 25.70
C VAL A 407 -25.19 11.84 25.52
N PRO A 408 -24.33 11.96 24.48
CA PRO A 408 -23.22 11.03 24.28
C PRO A 408 -22.20 11.17 25.41
N VAL A 409 -21.91 10.04 26.07
CA VAL A 409 -20.94 9.97 27.16
C VAL A 409 -19.68 9.25 26.70
N ASN A 410 -18.52 9.85 26.95
CA ASN A 410 -17.21 9.35 26.56
C ASN A 410 -16.33 9.09 27.79
N PHE A 411 -15.43 8.11 27.69
CA PHE A 411 -14.39 7.87 28.70
C PHE A 411 -13.05 8.39 28.19
N VAL A 412 -12.39 9.25 28.95
CA VAL A 412 -11.14 9.92 28.56
C VAL A 412 -10.07 9.69 29.62
N TYR A 413 -8.95 9.08 29.24
CA TYR A 413 -7.80 8.92 30.12
C TYR A 413 -6.86 10.12 29.96
N LYS A 414 -6.68 10.92 31.02
CA LYS A 414 -5.93 12.20 30.99
C LYS A 414 -5.26 12.53 32.34
N PRO A 415 -4.34 13.53 32.41
CA PRO A 415 -3.75 13.99 33.67
C PRO A 415 -4.78 14.56 34.63
N LYS A 416 -4.65 14.32 35.94
CA LYS A 416 -5.57 14.81 36.98
C LYS A 416 -5.57 16.32 37.17
N GLY A 417 -4.54 17.03 36.68
CA GLY A 417 -4.38 18.48 36.81
C GLY A 417 -4.49 19.27 35.49
N GLY A 418 -5.00 18.67 34.41
CA GLY A 418 -5.10 19.33 33.10
C GLY A 418 -6.53 19.73 32.73
N ASP A 419 -6.79 21.04 32.63
CA ASP A 419 -8.03 21.56 32.03
C ASP A 419 -8.04 21.29 30.52
N LEU A 420 -8.99 20.47 30.07
CA LEU A 420 -9.38 20.33 28.67
C LEU A 420 -10.78 20.94 28.54
N PRO A 421 -11.03 21.86 27.58
CA PRO A 421 -12.39 22.30 27.30
C PRO A 421 -13.21 21.12 26.78
N ALA A 422 -14.47 21.07 27.21
CA ALA A 422 -15.26 19.85 27.21
C ALA A 422 -16.06 19.58 25.92
N VAL A 423 -15.76 20.30 24.83
CA VAL A 423 -16.40 20.10 23.53
C VAL A 423 -15.42 19.49 22.52
N ILE A 424 -15.60 18.20 22.20
CA ILE A 424 -15.08 17.60 20.95
C ILE A 424 -16.13 16.64 20.37
N PRO A 425 -16.59 16.84 19.13
CA PRO A 425 -17.40 15.84 18.44
C PRO A 425 -16.48 14.69 17.99
N LEU A 426 -16.64 13.52 18.60
CA LEU A 426 -16.00 12.27 18.16
C LEU A 426 -16.97 11.47 17.26
N PRO A 427 -16.46 10.79 16.22
CA PRO A 427 -17.29 10.04 15.27
C PRO A 427 -17.97 8.84 15.94
N LEU A 428 -19.23 8.61 15.57
CA LEU A 428 -20.07 7.51 16.06
C LEU A 428 -19.41 6.13 15.85
N PRO A 429 -19.52 5.18 16.80
CA PRO A 429 -18.94 3.86 16.68
C PRO A 429 -19.69 3.02 15.62
N THR A 430 -18.95 2.43 14.67
CA THR A 430 -19.47 1.42 13.74
C THR A 430 -19.62 0.06 14.43
N PRO A 431 -20.69 -0.72 14.17
CA PRO A 431 -21.16 -1.78 15.06
C PRO A 431 -20.53 -3.19 14.91
N ASN A 432 -19.36 -3.37 14.29
CA ASN A 432 -18.84 -4.73 14.01
C ASN A 432 -17.41 -4.97 14.55
N CYS A 433 -17.21 -4.85 15.86
CA CYS A 433 -15.94 -5.18 16.52
C CYS A 433 -16.16 -6.18 17.67
N GLU A 434 -16.87 -7.28 17.39
CA GLU A 434 -17.04 -8.39 18.33
C GLU A 434 -16.18 -9.62 17.94
N THR A 435 -15.64 -9.68 16.72
CA THR A 435 -14.93 -10.88 16.23
C THR A 435 -13.46 -10.95 16.65
N GLU A 436 -12.80 -9.81 16.87
CA GLU A 436 -11.38 -9.77 17.31
C GLU A 436 -11.18 -10.10 18.80
N ALA A 437 -12.26 -10.17 19.59
CA ALA A 437 -12.19 -10.47 21.03
C ALA A 437 -12.14 -11.98 21.33
N GLN A 438 -12.52 -12.84 20.39
CA GLN A 438 -12.59 -14.29 20.62
C GLN A 438 -11.24 -14.98 20.46
N GLU A 439 -10.40 -14.54 19.51
CA GLU A 439 -9.06 -15.13 19.30
C GLU A 439 -8.06 -14.80 20.42
N PHE A 440 -8.21 -13.65 21.09
CA PHE A 440 -7.33 -13.28 22.20
C PHE A 440 -7.61 -14.14 23.45
N LEU A 441 -8.86 -14.55 23.66
CA LEU A 441 -9.28 -15.37 24.81
C LEU A 441 -8.85 -16.84 24.69
N GLU A 442 -8.78 -17.41 23.48
CA GLU A 442 -8.27 -18.77 23.29
C GLU A 442 -6.75 -18.85 23.45
N SER A 443 -6.00 -17.81 23.06
CA SER A 443 -4.54 -17.80 23.23
C SER A 443 -4.11 -17.77 24.71
N VAL A 444 -4.82 -17.00 25.55
CA VAL A 444 -4.50 -16.88 26.99
C VAL A 444 -4.93 -18.12 27.77
N HIS A 445 -6.03 -18.78 27.39
CA HIS A 445 -6.46 -20.01 28.07
C HIS A 445 -5.57 -21.23 27.76
N THR A 446 -4.92 -21.26 26.60
CA THR A 446 -4.10 -22.41 26.18
C THR A 446 -2.70 -22.38 26.79
N GLU A 447 -2.13 -21.19 27.06
CA GLU A 447 -0.84 -21.05 27.74
C GLU A 447 -0.90 -21.32 29.26
N GLN A 448 -2.10 -21.27 29.87
CA GLN A 448 -2.28 -21.50 31.30
C GLN A 448 -2.65 -22.95 31.68
N LEU A 449 -2.90 -23.83 30.71
CA LEU A 449 -3.17 -25.27 30.91
C LEU A 449 -1.97 -26.18 30.58
N ALA A 450 -0.86 -25.62 30.10
CA ALA A 450 0.36 -26.38 29.80
C ALA A 450 1.47 -26.25 30.86
N ALA A 451 1.18 -25.61 32.00
CA ALA A 451 2.15 -25.31 33.05
C ALA A 451 1.75 -25.80 34.46
N ASP A 452 0.77 -26.72 34.57
CA ASP A 452 0.47 -27.46 35.80
C ASP A 452 0.42 -28.99 35.55
#